data_AF-A0AAV9M5B2-F1
#
_entry.id   AF-A0AAV9M5B2-F1
#
_cell.length_a   1.000
_cell.length_b   1.000
_cell.length_c   1.000
_cell.angle_alpha   90.00
_cell.angle_beta   90.00
_cell.angle_gamma   90.00
#
_symmetry.space_group_name_H-M   'P 1'
#
loop_
_entity.id
_entity.type
_entity.pdbx_description
1 polymer ?
#
loop_
_entity_poly.entity_id
_entity_poly.type
_entity_poly.pdbx_seq_one_letter_code
_entity_poly.pdbx_strand_id
1 'polypeptide(L)'
;MEVKLWNDKREREMYDNLAELFAIIKATEKLEKAYVRDIISGAEYETECQKLIAQFKTLSSTLTDTVPNVERFHDTYKMDCPAALNRLVTSGVPATVEHRAAAAMSSVSSAAVVAECVQNFITAMDSLKLNMIAVDQVHPLLSDLSSSLNKLSILPVDFEGKTKMREWLSRLSKMGAADELTEQQARQLHFDLESSYNSFMASLPTGGS
;
A
#
# COMPACT_ATOMS: atom_id res chain seq x y z
N MET A 1 -24.97 -10.65 52.36
CA MET A 1 -23.54 -10.80 52.62
C MET A 1 -22.84 -10.07 51.50
N GLU A 2 -22.05 -9.05 51.80
CA GLU A 2 -21.31 -8.30 50.79
C GLU A 2 -20.07 -9.09 50.40
N VAL A 3 -19.86 -9.30 49.10
CA VAL A 3 -18.70 -10.05 48.58
C VAL A 3 -17.58 -9.06 48.33
N LYS A 4 -16.38 -9.35 48.85
CA LYS A 4 -15.20 -8.52 48.61
C LYS A 4 -14.51 -8.92 47.30
N LEU A 5 -14.05 -7.92 46.55
CA LEU A 5 -13.32 -8.14 45.30
C LEU A 5 -11.91 -8.70 45.53
N TRP A 6 -11.28 -8.38 46.67
CA TRP A 6 -9.95 -8.87 47.03
C TRP A 6 -9.86 -9.17 48.53
N ASN A 7 -8.91 -10.03 48.90
CA ASN A 7 -8.65 -10.46 50.28
C ASN A 7 -7.27 -10.03 50.80
N ASP A 8 -6.34 -9.65 49.91
CA ASP A 8 -5.01 -9.17 50.28
C ASP A 8 -4.52 -8.00 49.39
N LYS A 9 -3.34 -7.45 49.72
CA LYS A 9 -2.75 -6.30 49.03
C LYS A 9 -2.33 -6.64 47.59
N ARG A 10 -1.85 -7.87 47.34
CA ARG A 10 -1.38 -8.31 46.03
C ARG A 10 -2.55 -8.50 45.07
N GLU A 11 -3.63 -9.11 45.55
CA GLU A 11 -4.86 -9.29 44.79
C GLU A 11 -5.51 -7.94 44.46
N ARG A 12 -5.49 -6.99 45.40
CA ARG A 12 -5.93 -5.61 45.14
C ARG A 12 -5.14 -4.95 44.01
N GLU A 13 -3.81 -5.00 44.08
CA GLU A 13 -2.93 -4.41 43.05
C GLU A 13 -3.14 -5.06 41.68
N MET A 14 -3.38 -6.38 41.64
CA MET A 14 -3.77 -7.07 40.42
C MET A 14 -5.07 -6.48 39.83
N TYR A 15 -6.13 -6.33 40.64
CA TYR A 15 -7.38 -5.74 40.17
C TYR A 15 -7.26 -4.27 39.75
N ASP A 16 -6.43 -3.47 40.42
CA ASP A 16 -6.14 -2.09 40.04
C ASP A 16 -5.52 -2.05 38.62
N ASN A 17 -4.58 -2.96 38.32
CA ASN A 17 -3.99 -3.06 36.99
C ASN A 17 -4.98 -3.55 35.92
N LEU A 18 -5.84 -4.51 36.25
CA LEU A 18 -6.89 -4.99 35.34
C LEU A 18 -7.91 -3.87 35.06
N ALA A 19 -8.23 -3.05 36.07
CA ALA A 19 -9.12 -1.90 35.92
C ALA A 19 -8.51 -0.84 35.01
N GLU A 20 -7.20 -0.57 35.12
CA GLU A 20 -6.50 0.36 34.23
C GLU A 20 -6.49 -0.15 32.78
N LEU A 21 -6.22 -1.45 32.57
CA LEU A 21 -6.28 -2.06 31.24
C LEU A 21 -7.67 -1.94 30.64
N PHE A 22 -8.72 -2.22 31.42
CA PHE A 22 -10.11 -2.06 31.02
C PHE A 22 -10.42 -0.60 30.65
N ALA A 23 -9.96 0.36 31.45
CA ALA A 23 -10.19 1.78 31.24
C ALA A 23 -9.53 2.26 29.94
N ILE A 24 -8.28 1.87 29.67
CA ILE A 24 -7.58 2.22 28.43
C ILE A 24 -8.34 1.70 27.21
N ILE A 25 -8.73 0.41 27.20
CA ILE A 25 -9.48 -0.18 26.08
C ILE A 25 -10.81 0.56 25.86
N LYS A 26 -11.55 0.88 26.94
CA LYS A 26 -12.80 1.64 26.83
C LYS A 26 -12.58 3.08 26.34
N ALA A 27 -11.53 3.74 26.80
CA ALA A 27 -11.18 5.09 26.37
C ALA A 27 -10.82 5.10 24.87
N THR A 28 -10.00 4.15 24.40
CA THR A 28 -9.67 4.01 22.98
C THR A 28 -10.91 3.76 22.13
N GLU A 29 -11.85 2.92 22.58
CA GLU A 29 -13.10 2.67 21.86
C GLU A 29 -13.93 3.95 21.68
N LYS A 30 -13.99 4.80 22.72
CA LYS A 30 -14.67 6.09 22.66
C LYS A 30 -13.94 7.08 21.76
N LEU A 31 -12.61 7.09 21.81
CA LEU A 31 -11.78 7.94 20.95
C LEU A 31 -11.96 7.59 19.47
N GLU A 32 -11.88 6.30 19.10
CA GLU A 32 -12.11 5.85 17.72
C GLU A 32 -13.51 6.24 17.26
N LYS A 33 -14.55 6.01 18.07
CA LYS A 33 -15.93 6.39 17.74
C LYS A 33 -16.12 7.90 17.59
N ALA A 34 -15.43 8.71 18.39
CA ALA A 34 -15.48 10.16 18.29
C ALA A 34 -14.84 10.65 16.98
N TYR A 35 -13.69 10.09 16.62
CA TYR A 35 -13.00 10.40 15.37
C TYR A 35 -13.82 9.98 14.14
N VAL A 36 -14.37 8.76 14.11
CA VAL A 36 -15.23 8.28 13.01
C VAL A 36 -16.48 9.13 12.83
N ARG A 37 -16.99 9.74 13.90
CA ARG A 37 -18.13 10.65 13.87
C ARG A 37 -17.76 12.11 13.60
N ASP A 38 -16.48 12.38 13.29
CA ASP A 38 -15.95 13.72 13.03
C ASP A 38 -16.17 14.71 14.18
N ILE A 39 -16.17 14.20 15.43
CA ILE A 39 -16.37 15.03 16.63
C ILE A 39 -15.06 15.72 17.04
N ILE A 40 -13.91 15.12 16.69
CA ILE A 40 -12.57 15.61 17.01
C ILE A 40 -11.72 15.67 15.76
N SER A 41 -10.76 16.60 15.71
CA SER A 41 -9.87 16.72 14.57
C SER A 41 -8.89 15.56 14.46
N GLY A 42 -8.34 15.33 13.26
CA GLY A 42 -7.31 14.32 13.04
C GLY A 42 -6.04 14.54 13.89
N ALA A 43 -5.66 15.79 14.15
CA ALA A 43 -4.46 16.11 14.94
C ALA A 43 -4.66 15.80 16.44
N GLU A 44 -5.83 16.12 16.99
CA GLU A 44 -6.19 15.79 18.37
C GLU A 44 -6.33 14.27 18.53
N TYR A 45 -7.00 13.61 17.58
CA TYR A 45 -7.11 12.16 17.55
C TYR A 45 -5.75 11.46 17.53
N GLU A 46 -4.84 11.87 16.62
CA GLU A 46 -3.49 11.28 16.53
C GLU A 46 -2.74 11.38 17.87
N THR A 47 -2.78 12.57 18.48
CA THR A 47 -2.07 12.85 19.73
C THR A 47 -2.58 11.97 20.88
N GLU A 48 -3.91 11.92 21.07
CA GLU A 48 -4.49 11.15 22.17
C GLU A 48 -4.46 9.63 21.91
N CYS A 49 -4.63 9.21 20.66
CA CYS A 49 -4.54 7.79 20.29
C CYS A 49 -3.13 7.26 20.53
N GLN A 50 -2.09 8.03 20.18
CA GLN A 50 -0.70 7.64 20.42
C GLN A 50 -0.40 7.47 21.92
N LYS A 51 -0.94 8.36 22.77
CA LYS A 51 -0.80 8.24 24.23
C LYS A 51 -1.46 6.97 24.76
N LEU A 52 -2.70 6.69 24.36
CA LEU A 52 -3.41 5.48 24.78
C LEU A 52 -2.71 4.19 24.31
N ILE A 53 -2.19 4.17 23.08
CA ILE A 53 -1.40 3.05 22.56
C ILE A 53 -0.13 2.84 23.41
N ALA A 54 0.59 3.92 23.75
CA ALA A 54 1.80 3.82 24.55
C ALA A 54 1.51 3.32 25.97
N GLN A 55 0.44 3.82 26.59
CA GLN A 55 -0.02 3.36 27.90
C GLN A 55 -0.43 1.88 27.86
N PHE A 56 -1.23 1.49 26.85
CA PHE A 56 -1.64 0.10 26.63
C PHE A 56 -0.45 -0.84 26.48
N LYS A 57 0.53 -0.49 25.64
CA LYS A 57 1.74 -1.32 25.43
C LYS A 57 2.54 -1.47 26.72
N THR A 58 2.72 -0.37 27.46
CA THR A 58 3.45 -0.36 28.73
C THR A 58 2.76 -1.27 29.74
N LEU A 59 1.45 -1.09 29.95
CA LEU A 59 0.68 -1.88 30.91
C LEU A 59 0.52 -3.35 30.49
N SER A 60 0.27 -3.62 29.21
CA SER A 60 0.13 -5.00 28.71
C SER A 60 1.43 -5.79 28.88
N SER A 61 2.59 -5.13 28.70
CA SER A 61 3.89 -5.79 28.89
C SER A 61 4.12 -6.23 30.34
N THR A 62 3.65 -5.46 31.32
CA THR A 62 3.78 -5.79 32.75
C THR A 62 2.73 -6.80 33.21
N LEU A 63 1.64 -6.98 32.46
CA LEU A 63 0.55 -7.90 32.78
C LEU A 63 0.59 -9.22 32.02
N THR A 64 1.65 -9.50 31.26
CA THR A 64 1.75 -10.72 30.42
C THR A 64 1.46 -12.02 31.18
N ASP A 65 1.90 -12.12 32.44
CA ASP A 65 1.66 -13.32 33.29
C ASP A 65 0.19 -13.47 33.73
N THR A 66 -0.53 -12.35 33.86
CA THR A 66 -1.92 -12.31 34.35
C THR A 66 -2.92 -12.27 33.19
N VAL A 67 -2.58 -11.56 32.11
CA VAL A 67 -3.38 -11.36 30.90
C VAL A 67 -2.50 -11.69 29.68
N PRO A 68 -2.27 -12.98 29.39
CA PRO A 68 -1.43 -13.38 28.26
C PRO A 68 -2.09 -13.11 26.91
N ASN A 69 -3.41 -12.92 26.89
CA ASN A 69 -4.17 -12.62 25.68
C ASN A 69 -5.25 -11.58 26.00
N VAL A 70 -5.11 -10.40 25.39
CA VAL A 70 -6.02 -9.26 25.57
C VAL A 70 -7.40 -9.51 24.95
N GLU A 71 -7.51 -10.31 23.90
CA GLU A 71 -8.80 -10.73 23.32
C GLU A 71 -9.58 -11.60 24.31
N ARG A 72 -8.91 -12.51 25.02
CA ARG A 72 -9.54 -13.28 26.10
C ARG A 72 -9.98 -12.39 27.25
N PHE A 73 -9.22 -11.35 27.59
CA PHE A 73 -9.62 -10.36 28.59
C PHE A 73 -10.86 -9.60 28.14
N HIS A 74 -10.88 -9.13 26.90
CA HIS A 74 -12.04 -8.49 26.27
C HIS A 74 -13.30 -9.36 26.39
N ASP A 75 -13.20 -10.66 26.08
CA ASP A 75 -14.34 -11.58 26.15
C ASP A 75 -14.75 -11.89 27.59
N THR A 76 -13.78 -12.10 28.47
CA THR A 76 -14.01 -12.40 29.90
C THR A 76 -14.80 -11.27 30.57
N TYR A 77 -14.44 -10.03 30.28
CA TYR A 77 -15.12 -8.84 30.82
C TYR A 77 -16.25 -8.33 29.91
N LYS A 78 -16.62 -9.08 28.86
CA LYS A 78 -17.71 -8.77 27.94
C LYS A 78 -17.64 -7.34 27.40
N MET A 79 -16.44 -6.94 27.00
CA MET A 79 -16.21 -5.62 26.44
C MET A 79 -16.81 -5.59 25.02
N ASP A 80 -17.59 -4.56 24.71
CA ASP A 80 -17.98 -4.23 23.34
C ASP A 80 -17.05 -3.12 22.84
N CYS A 81 -15.84 -3.52 22.44
CA CYS A 81 -14.76 -2.61 22.05
C CYS A 81 -13.98 -3.06 20.79
N PRO A 82 -14.66 -3.35 19.66
CA PRO A 82 -14.00 -3.87 18.46
C PRO A 82 -13.04 -2.87 17.81
N ALA A 83 -13.34 -1.56 17.87
CA ALA A 83 -12.45 -0.54 17.28
C ALA A 83 -11.18 -0.39 18.11
N ALA A 84 -11.29 -0.45 19.43
CA ALA A 84 -10.13 -0.45 20.32
C ALA A 84 -9.23 -1.67 20.11
N LEU A 85 -9.79 -2.88 19.95
CA LEU A 85 -8.98 -4.08 19.69
C LEU A 85 -8.20 -3.95 18.38
N ASN A 86 -8.86 -3.52 17.30
CA ASN A 86 -8.18 -3.27 16.03
C ASN A 86 -7.05 -2.24 16.19
N ARG A 87 -7.29 -1.16 16.94
CA ARG A 87 -6.29 -0.10 17.15
C ARG A 87 -5.11 -0.56 18.02
N LEU A 88 -5.39 -1.18 19.16
CA LEU A 88 -4.40 -1.46 20.19
C LEU A 88 -3.61 -2.75 19.92
N VAL A 89 -4.27 -3.79 19.39
CA VAL A 89 -3.71 -5.12 19.21
C VAL A 89 -3.26 -5.37 17.77
N THR A 90 -4.09 -5.02 16.79
CA THR A 90 -3.83 -5.35 15.37
C THR A 90 -2.94 -4.30 14.69
N SER A 91 -3.33 -3.02 14.74
CA SER A 91 -2.66 -1.93 14.02
C SER A 91 -1.49 -1.33 14.82
N GLY A 92 -1.72 -0.98 16.08
CA GLY A 92 -0.69 -0.45 16.99
C GLY A 92 -0.21 0.97 16.66
N VAL A 93 -0.88 1.67 15.73
CA VAL A 93 -0.69 3.08 15.34
C VAL A 93 -2.06 3.73 15.10
N PRO A 94 -2.23 5.06 15.13
CA PRO A 94 -3.51 5.73 14.82
C PRO A 94 -3.99 5.50 13.36
N ALA A 95 -5.30 5.57 13.11
CA ALA A 95 -5.90 5.26 11.79
C ALA A 95 -5.36 6.15 10.67
N THR A 96 -5.20 7.44 10.98
CA THR A 96 -4.69 8.44 10.05
C THR A 96 -3.25 8.16 9.62
N VAL A 97 -2.42 7.64 10.53
CA VAL A 97 -1.04 7.24 10.25
C VAL A 97 -1.02 6.01 9.34
N GLU A 98 -1.86 5.02 9.63
CA GLU A 98 -2.04 3.81 8.83
C GLU A 98 -2.50 4.13 7.40
N HIS A 99 -3.52 4.98 7.25
CA HIS A 99 -4.01 5.42 5.94
C HIS A 99 -2.97 6.26 5.18
N ARG A 100 -2.23 7.15 5.87
CA ARG A 100 -1.16 7.94 5.26
C ARG A 100 -0.03 7.04 4.75
N ALA A 101 0.36 6.02 5.53
CA ALA A 101 1.37 5.05 5.12
C ALA A 101 0.90 4.25 3.88
N ALA A 102 -0.36 3.78 3.87
CA ALA A 102 -0.93 3.09 2.71
C ALA A 102 -0.95 3.97 1.46
N ALA A 103 -1.35 5.24 1.59
CA ALA A 103 -1.33 6.20 0.49
C ALA A 103 0.10 6.48 -0.03
N ALA A 104 1.07 6.63 0.88
CA ALA A 104 2.48 6.80 0.52
C ALA A 104 3.07 5.57 -0.17
N MET A 105 2.71 4.36 0.28
CA MET A 105 3.13 3.12 -0.38
C MET A 105 2.55 3.01 -1.81
N SER A 106 1.29 3.41 -1.99
CA SER A 106 0.67 3.47 -3.32
C SER A 106 1.36 4.48 -4.24
N SER A 107 1.75 5.65 -3.72
CA SER A 107 2.46 6.66 -4.53
C SER A 107 3.88 6.22 -4.89
N VAL A 108 4.62 5.63 -3.95
CA VAL A 108 5.97 5.08 -4.21
C VAL A 108 5.90 3.95 -5.24
N SER A 109 4.93 3.04 -5.11
CA SER A 109 4.72 1.97 -6.10
C SER A 109 4.41 2.57 -7.48
N SER A 110 3.57 3.59 -7.56
CA SER A 110 3.27 4.25 -8.84
C SER A 110 4.51 4.91 -9.47
N ALA A 111 5.35 5.59 -8.68
CA ALA A 111 6.56 6.23 -9.17
C ALA A 111 7.61 5.23 -9.67
N ALA A 112 7.77 4.10 -8.97
CA ALA A 112 8.67 3.03 -9.39
C ALA A 112 8.22 2.42 -10.73
N VAL A 113 6.92 2.17 -10.90
CA VAL A 113 6.37 1.63 -12.16
C VAL A 113 6.49 2.66 -13.30
N VAL A 114 6.30 3.95 -13.02
CA VAL A 114 6.55 5.02 -14.02
C VAL A 114 8.00 5.02 -14.48
N ALA A 115 8.95 4.93 -13.54
CA ALA A 115 10.38 4.85 -13.87
C ALA A 115 10.72 3.60 -14.71
N GLU A 116 10.14 2.45 -14.37
CA GLU A 116 10.24 1.21 -15.16
C GLU A 116 9.73 1.39 -16.59
N CYS A 117 8.58 2.06 -16.78
CA CYS A 117 8.03 2.35 -18.11
C CYS A 117 8.97 3.26 -18.92
N VAL A 118 9.46 4.34 -18.32
CA VAL A 118 10.41 5.26 -18.98
C VAL A 118 11.68 4.52 -19.40
N GLN A 119 12.24 3.69 -18.51
CA GLN A 119 13.41 2.89 -18.82
C GLN A 119 13.16 1.91 -19.98
N ASN A 120 12.02 1.21 -19.98
CA ASN A 120 11.69 0.24 -21.03
C ASN A 120 11.46 0.94 -22.39
N PHE A 121 10.82 2.12 -22.39
CA PHE A 121 10.68 2.94 -23.60
C PHE A 121 12.04 3.34 -24.17
N ILE A 122 12.91 3.92 -23.34
CA ILE A 122 14.25 4.36 -23.77
C ILE A 122 15.06 3.17 -24.29
N THR A 123 15.06 2.07 -23.55
CA THR A 123 15.82 0.86 -23.90
C THR A 123 15.34 0.27 -25.24
N ALA A 124 14.03 0.19 -25.46
CA ALA A 124 13.46 -0.28 -26.73
C ALA A 124 13.81 0.65 -27.90
N MET A 125 13.70 1.97 -27.71
CA MET A 125 14.05 2.96 -28.75
C MET A 125 15.55 2.92 -29.09
N ASP A 126 16.42 2.87 -28.08
CA ASP A 126 17.87 2.88 -28.29
C ASP A 126 18.38 1.57 -28.92
N SER A 127 17.77 0.43 -28.59
CA SER A 127 18.10 -0.85 -29.25
C SER A 127 17.84 -0.79 -30.76
N LEU A 128 16.74 -0.17 -31.19
CA LEU A 128 16.46 0.04 -32.61
C LEU A 128 17.47 1.00 -33.27
N LYS A 129 17.90 2.06 -32.57
CA LYS A 129 18.95 2.97 -33.06
C LYS A 129 20.31 2.28 -33.19
N LEU A 130 20.58 1.28 -32.35
CA LEU A 130 21.78 0.43 -32.42
C LEU A 130 21.66 -0.68 -33.48
N ASN A 131 20.60 -0.66 -34.31
CA ASN A 131 20.33 -1.65 -35.35
C ASN A 131 20.14 -3.08 -34.79
N MET A 132 19.63 -3.20 -33.56
CA MET A 132 19.16 -4.47 -33.01
C MET A 132 17.74 -4.72 -33.50
N ILE A 133 17.63 -5.37 -34.66
CA ILE A 133 16.37 -5.55 -35.40
C ILE A 133 15.89 -7.00 -35.50
N ALA A 134 16.65 -7.95 -34.94
CA ALA A 134 16.24 -9.34 -34.86
C ALA A 134 15.07 -9.50 -33.85
N VAL A 135 14.16 -10.42 -34.14
CA VAL A 135 12.95 -10.65 -33.33
C VAL A 135 13.32 -11.03 -31.89
N ASP A 136 14.32 -11.87 -31.68
CA ASP A 136 14.79 -12.29 -30.34
C ASP A 136 15.41 -11.15 -29.51
N GLN A 137 15.87 -10.08 -30.16
CA GLN A 137 16.36 -8.87 -29.52
C GLN A 137 15.23 -7.88 -29.20
N VAL A 138 14.30 -7.68 -30.15
CA VAL A 138 13.25 -6.67 -30.04
C VAL A 138 12.06 -7.16 -29.20
N HIS A 139 11.65 -8.42 -29.38
CA HIS A 139 10.44 -8.96 -28.74
C HIS A 139 10.51 -8.90 -27.21
N PRO A 140 11.60 -9.31 -26.52
CA PRO A 140 11.67 -9.20 -25.07
C PRO A 140 11.51 -7.76 -24.57
N LEU A 141 12.14 -6.80 -25.24
CA LEU A 141 12.06 -5.38 -24.87
C LEU A 141 10.63 -4.83 -24.97
N LEU A 142 9.91 -5.17 -26.05
CA LEU A 142 8.51 -4.77 -26.20
C LEU A 142 7.59 -5.49 -25.22
N SER A 143 7.91 -6.74 -24.85
CA SER A 143 7.17 -7.50 -23.85
C SER A 143 7.30 -6.86 -22.47
N ASP A 144 8.52 -6.50 -22.08
CA ASP A 144 8.79 -5.82 -20.81
C ASP A 144 8.12 -4.45 -20.76
N LEU A 145 8.17 -3.67 -21.85
CA LEU A 145 7.46 -2.41 -21.98
C LEU A 145 5.93 -2.59 -21.89
N SER A 146 5.37 -3.58 -22.58
CA SER A 146 3.94 -3.87 -22.51
C SER A 146 3.52 -4.27 -21.09
N SER A 147 4.33 -5.10 -20.43
CA SER A 147 4.07 -5.52 -19.06
C SER A 147 4.12 -4.33 -18.10
N SER A 148 5.11 -3.44 -18.20
CA SER A 148 5.23 -2.28 -17.31
C SER A 148 4.08 -1.29 -17.53
N LEU A 149 3.68 -1.03 -18.79
CA LEU A 149 2.51 -0.21 -19.10
C LEU A 149 1.21 -0.78 -18.50
N ASN A 150 1.06 -2.10 -18.46
CA ASN A 150 -0.12 -2.75 -17.88
C ASN A 150 -0.15 -2.70 -16.34
N LYS A 151 0.99 -2.50 -15.67
CA LYS A 151 1.05 -2.29 -14.22
C LYS A 151 0.53 -0.89 -13.82
N LEU A 152 0.54 0.08 -14.73
CA LEU A 152 0.06 1.43 -14.47
C LEU A 152 -1.47 1.51 -14.59
N SER A 153 -2.12 1.57 -13.43
CA SER A 153 -3.57 1.80 -13.30
C SER A 153 -4.01 3.21 -13.67
N ILE A 154 -3.08 4.19 -13.66
CA ILE A 154 -3.36 5.57 -14.07
C ILE A 154 -3.62 5.71 -15.58
N LEU A 155 -3.10 4.77 -16.39
CA LEU A 155 -3.29 4.79 -17.84
C LEU A 155 -4.64 4.17 -18.20
N PRO A 156 -5.42 4.80 -19.10
CA PRO A 156 -6.62 4.22 -19.66
C PRO A 156 -6.38 2.80 -20.22
N VAL A 157 -7.41 1.97 -20.21
CA VAL A 157 -7.35 0.59 -20.71
C VAL A 157 -7.07 0.56 -22.22
N ASP A 158 -7.54 1.58 -22.93
CA ASP A 158 -7.39 1.84 -24.37
C ASP A 158 -6.24 2.79 -24.69
N PHE A 159 -5.33 3.05 -23.74
CA PHE A 159 -4.15 3.89 -23.96
C PHE A 159 -3.39 3.44 -25.22
N GLU A 160 -3.13 4.37 -26.14
CA GLU A 160 -2.57 4.11 -27.48
C GLU A 160 -1.31 3.25 -27.42
N GLY A 161 -0.40 3.55 -26.49
CA GLY A 161 0.84 2.78 -26.34
C GLY A 161 0.59 1.31 -25.98
N LYS A 162 -0.42 0.98 -25.15
CA LYS A 162 -0.77 -0.41 -24.83
C LYS A 162 -1.26 -1.16 -26.08
N THR A 163 -2.05 -0.49 -26.92
CA THR A 163 -2.57 -1.05 -28.17
C THR A 163 -1.45 -1.30 -29.16
N LYS A 164 -0.59 -0.30 -29.42
CA LYS A 164 0.55 -0.41 -30.33
C LYS A 164 1.53 -1.50 -29.91
N MET A 165 1.88 -1.61 -28.63
CA MET A 165 2.78 -2.67 -28.15
C MET A 165 2.19 -4.06 -28.41
N ARG A 166 0.88 -4.23 -28.22
CA ARG A 166 0.19 -5.51 -28.47
C ARG A 166 0.18 -5.87 -29.95
N GLU A 167 -0.03 -4.90 -30.83
CA GLU A 167 0.01 -5.10 -32.28
C GLU A 167 1.41 -5.52 -32.74
N TRP A 168 2.46 -4.85 -32.26
CA TRP A 168 3.83 -5.20 -32.57
C TRP A 168 4.23 -6.57 -32.03
N LEU A 169 3.87 -6.93 -30.79
CA LEU A 169 4.10 -8.26 -30.23
C LEU A 169 3.36 -9.36 -31.02
N SER A 170 2.12 -9.09 -31.44
CA SER A 170 1.34 -10.01 -32.29
C SER A 170 1.97 -10.21 -33.67
N ARG A 171 2.65 -9.19 -34.19
CA ARG A 171 3.42 -9.29 -35.45
C ARG A 171 4.70 -10.09 -35.26
N LEU A 172 5.50 -9.75 -34.25
CA LEU A 172 6.80 -10.39 -33.96
C LEU A 172 6.65 -11.87 -33.62
N SER A 173 5.59 -12.26 -32.90
CA SER A 173 5.30 -13.66 -32.56
C SER A 173 4.98 -14.56 -33.76
N LYS A 174 4.73 -13.98 -34.94
CA LYS A 174 4.53 -14.72 -36.20
C LYS A 174 5.83 -14.91 -36.99
N MET A 175 6.93 -14.32 -36.52
CA MET A 175 8.25 -14.40 -37.14
C MET A 175 9.13 -15.36 -36.34
N GLY A 176 10.15 -15.93 -36.99
CA GLY A 176 11.19 -16.70 -36.32
C GLY A 176 12.09 -15.82 -35.47
N ALA A 177 12.71 -16.39 -34.44
CA ALA A 177 13.60 -15.66 -33.52
C ALA A 177 14.74 -14.92 -34.23
N ALA A 178 15.30 -15.51 -35.29
CA ALA A 178 16.39 -14.95 -36.07
C ALA A 178 15.92 -14.07 -37.24
N ASP A 179 14.61 -13.96 -37.47
CA ASP A 179 14.08 -13.08 -38.51
C ASP A 179 14.31 -11.62 -38.10
N GLU A 180 14.61 -10.77 -39.07
CA GLU A 180 14.85 -9.35 -38.85
C GLU A 180 13.65 -8.51 -39.32
N LEU A 181 13.39 -7.43 -38.58
CA LEU A 181 12.49 -6.38 -39.04
C LEU A 181 13.06 -5.72 -40.30
N THR A 182 12.20 -5.46 -41.29
CA THR A 182 12.63 -4.65 -42.44
C THR A 182 12.92 -3.21 -42.00
N GLU A 183 13.74 -2.49 -42.76
CA GLU A 183 14.06 -1.09 -42.44
C GLU A 183 12.80 -0.22 -42.25
N GLN A 184 11.77 -0.44 -43.08
CA GLN A 184 10.49 0.25 -42.96
C GLN A 184 9.76 -0.13 -41.66
N GLN A 185 9.79 -1.40 -41.26
CA GLN A 185 9.17 -1.86 -40.02
C GLN A 185 9.90 -1.30 -38.79
N ALA A 186 11.23 -1.31 -38.79
CA ALA A 186 12.04 -0.75 -37.71
C ALA A 186 11.79 0.76 -37.53
N ARG A 187 11.72 1.52 -38.63
CA ARG A 187 11.37 2.95 -38.60
C ARG A 187 9.95 3.19 -38.08
N GLN A 188 8.97 2.37 -38.50
CA GLN A 188 7.59 2.48 -38.03
C GLN A 188 7.48 2.15 -36.53
N LEU A 189 8.17 1.09 -36.07
CA LEU A 189 8.20 0.72 -34.66
C LEU A 189 8.84 1.83 -33.81
N HIS A 190 9.94 2.42 -34.27
CA HIS A 190 10.57 3.54 -33.56
C HIS A 190 9.62 4.75 -33.46
N PHE A 191 8.93 5.11 -34.55
CA PHE A 191 7.93 6.18 -34.53
C PHE A 191 6.79 5.88 -33.55
N ASP A 192 6.28 4.64 -33.55
CA ASP A 192 5.21 4.21 -32.66
C ASP A 192 5.64 4.24 -31.19
N LEU A 193 6.89 3.86 -30.89
CA LEU A 193 7.47 3.97 -29.55
C LEU A 193 7.59 5.42 -29.10
N GLU A 194 8.11 6.31 -29.96
CA GLU A 194 8.29 7.73 -29.65
C GLU A 194 6.93 8.44 -29.44
N SER A 195 5.96 8.18 -30.31
CA SER A 195 4.59 8.68 -30.17
C SER A 195 3.93 8.17 -28.89
N SER A 196 4.08 6.87 -28.59
CA SER A 196 3.53 6.27 -27.36
C SER A 196 4.20 6.84 -26.10
N TYR A 197 5.50 7.10 -26.15
CA TYR A 197 6.25 7.70 -25.05
C TYR A 197 5.81 9.15 -24.79
N ASN A 198 5.61 9.94 -25.84
CA ASN A 198 5.12 11.32 -25.71
C ASN A 198 3.70 11.36 -25.13
N SER A 199 2.79 10.51 -25.62
CA SER A 199 1.45 10.35 -25.06
C SER A 199 1.50 9.86 -23.61
N PHE A 200 2.44 8.96 -23.28
CA PHE A 200 2.65 8.47 -21.93
C PHE A 200 3.07 9.61 -21.00
N MET A 201 4.10 10.39 -21.37
CA MET A 201 4.58 11.52 -20.58
C MET A 201 3.50 12.59 -20.38
N ALA A 202 2.66 12.84 -21.40
CA ALA A 202 1.52 13.76 -21.30
C ALA A 202 0.40 13.26 -20.38
N SER A 203 0.27 11.95 -20.19
CA SER A 203 -0.73 11.34 -19.31
C SER A 203 -0.30 11.29 -17.83
N LEU A 204 0.98 11.53 -17.54
CA LEU A 204 1.48 11.60 -16.18
C LEU A 204 1.04 12.91 -15.51
N PRO A 205 0.70 12.91 -14.22
CA PRO A 205 0.37 14.14 -13.50
C PRO A 205 1.57 15.09 -13.54
N THR A 206 1.42 16.24 -14.20
CA THR A 206 2.38 17.33 -14.03
C THR A 206 2.21 17.86 -12.62
N GLY A 207 3.20 17.66 -11.76
CA GLY A 207 3.23 18.23 -10.41
C GLY A 207 3.22 19.76 -10.50
N GLY A 208 2.04 20.35 -10.47
CA GLY A 208 1.87 21.79 -10.64
C GLY A 208 0.43 22.20 -10.91
N SER A 209 -0.43 22.10 -9.90
CA SER A 209 -1.56 22.99 -9.61
C SER A 209 -2.02 22.75 -8.18
#